data_AF-A0A536DJH8-F1
#
_entry.id   AF-A0A536DJH8-F1
#
_cell.length_a   1.000
_cell.length_b   1.000
_cell.length_c   1.000
_cell.angle_alpha   90.00
_cell.angle_beta   90.00
_cell.angle_gamma   90.00
#
_symmetry.space_group_name_H-M   'P 1'
#
loop_
_entity.id
_entity.type
_entity.pdbx_description
1 polymer ?
#
loop_
_entity_poly.entity_id
_entity_poly.type
_entity_poly.pdbx_seq_one_letter_code
_entity_poly.pdbx_strand_id
1 'polypeptide(L)'
;MLAYHPQHDPWKHRAPTPRPDYAVLQGTTVVALLDAKYMDLWDRQAISQDVLYQLAIYALSQPLEATATILYPTTDATARDARIDISDPVHGGPRAHVVAGPVHLDRLEECIAEMPEVVGARKRATYARALVFEGG
;
A
#
# COMPACT_ATOMS: atom_id res chain seq x y z
N MET A 1 6.77 2.95 15.60
CA MET A 1 6.22 1.59 15.41
C MET A 1 5.90 0.99 16.78
N LEU A 2 4.97 0.02 16.83
CA LEU A 2 4.39 -0.54 18.06
C LEU A 2 5.44 -1.04 19.06
N ALA A 3 5.25 -0.71 20.33
CA ALA A 3 6.07 -1.19 21.43
C ALA A 3 5.22 -1.31 22.69
N TYR A 4 5.51 -2.31 23.52
CA TYR A 4 4.97 -2.33 24.88
C TYR A 4 5.63 -1.24 25.72
N HIS A 5 4.84 -0.61 26.60
CA HIS A 5 5.38 0.39 27.51
C HIS A 5 6.26 -0.28 28.58
N PRO A 6 7.50 0.19 28.84
CA PRO A 6 8.45 -0.50 29.72
C PRO A 6 7.94 -0.78 31.13
N GLN A 7 7.07 0.08 31.67
CA GLN A 7 6.51 -0.05 33.03
C GLN A 7 5.15 -0.76 33.07
N HIS A 8 4.56 -1.09 31.92
CA HIS A 8 3.20 -1.64 31.82
C HIS A 8 3.15 -2.87 30.89
N ASP A 9 4.21 -3.68 30.90
CA ASP A 9 4.28 -4.96 30.18
C ASP A 9 4.43 -6.13 31.16
N PRO A 10 3.33 -6.54 31.82
CA PRO A 10 3.37 -7.63 32.80
C PRO A 10 3.71 -8.98 32.17
N TRP A 11 3.50 -9.14 30.85
CA TRP A 11 3.70 -10.40 30.14
C TRP A 11 5.03 -10.46 29.37
N LYS A 12 5.76 -9.34 29.25
CA LYS A 12 7.06 -9.24 28.57
C LYS A 12 7.03 -9.82 27.16
N HIS A 13 5.91 -9.63 26.47
CA HIS A 13 5.74 -10.13 25.12
C HIS A 13 6.45 -9.25 24.11
N ARG A 14 6.77 -9.81 22.95
CA ARG A 14 7.29 -9.01 21.86
C ARG A 14 6.12 -8.32 21.15
N ALA A 15 6.20 -7.00 21.02
CA ALA A 15 5.20 -6.26 20.24
C ALA A 15 5.22 -6.73 18.77
N PRO A 16 4.05 -6.81 18.11
CA PRO A 16 4.00 -7.10 16.70
C PRO A 16 4.78 -6.04 15.92
N THR A 17 5.50 -6.49 14.90
CA THR A 17 6.30 -5.63 14.03
C THR A 17 5.57 -5.50 12.70
N PRO A 18 4.86 -4.39 12.45
CA PRO A 18 4.45 -3.96 11.12
C PRO A 18 5.57 -4.19 10.09
N ARG A 19 5.29 -4.96 9.05
CA ARG A 19 6.24 -5.28 7.98
C ARG A 19 5.53 -5.12 6.65
N PRO A 20 5.52 -3.90 6.09
CA PRO A 20 5.06 -3.71 4.74
C PRO A 20 5.97 -4.48 3.78
N ASP A 21 5.42 -4.98 2.68
CA ASP A 21 6.24 -5.62 1.64
C ASP A 21 7.20 -4.59 0.99
N TYR A 22 6.74 -3.36 0.82
CA TYR A 22 7.52 -2.25 0.25
C TYR A 22 7.38 -0.96 1.07
N ALA A 23 8.51 -0.27 1.23
CA ALA A 23 8.55 1.11 1.71
C ALA A 23 9.24 1.98 0.67
N VAL A 24 8.55 3.01 0.19
CA VAL A 24 9.10 3.98 -0.76
C VAL A 24 9.69 5.15 0.01
N LEU A 25 10.94 5.45 -0.28
CA LEU A 25 11.71 6.49 0.40
C LEU A 25 11.99 7.65 -0.55
N GLN A 26 11.81 8.87 -0.06
CA GLN A 26 12.39 10.07 -0.62
C GLN A 26 13.51 10.55 0.31
N GLY A 27 14.76 10.26 -0.06
CA GLY A 27 15.89 10.41 0.85
C GLY A 27 15.74 9.45 2.03
N THR A 28 15.60 9.99 3.24
CA THR A 28 15.39 9.22 4.48
C THR A 28 13.93 9.17 4.93
N THR A 29 13.02 9.78 4.19
CA THR A 29 11.61 9.91 4.57
C THR A 29 10.78 8.87 3.85
N VAL A 30 9.98 8.10 4.60
CA VAL A 30 8.96 7.21 4.03
C VAL A 30 7.84 8.05 3.45
N VAL A 31 7.55 7.86 2.16
CA VAL A 31 6.50 8.59 1.43
C VAL A 31 5.35 7.68 0.99
N ALA A 32 5.54 6.36 1.00
CA ALA A 32 4.47 5.39 0.81
C ALA A 32 4.85 4.04 1.43
N LEU A 33 3.85 3.34 1.97
CA LEU A 33 3.95 1.97 2.43
C LEU A 33 2.99 1.11 1.61
N LEU A 34 3.47 -0.02 1.10
CA LEU A 34 2.69 -0.89 0.24
C LEU A 34 2.80 -2.36 0.65
N ASP A 35 1.69 -3.07 0.54
CA ASP A 35 1.64 -4.52 0.52
C ASP A 35 1.21 -5.01 -0.87
N ALA A 36 1.61 -6.22 -1.25
CA ALA A 36 1.12 -6.87 -2.45
C ALA A 36 0.35 -8.14 -2.11
N LYS A 37 -0.77 -8.37 -2.80
CA LYS A 37 -1.50 -9.65 -2.77
C LYS A 37 -1.43 -10.28 -4.15
N TYR A 38 -1.49 -11.61 -4.19
CA TYR A 38 -1.54 -12.39 -5.45
C TYR A 38 -2.97 -12.59 -5.98
N MET A 39 -3.97 -12.21 -5.21
CA MET A 39 -5.38 -12.47 -5.47
C MET A 39 -6.03 -11.23 -6.07
N ASP A 40 -6.87 -11.41 -7.09
CA ASP A 40 -7.61 -10.31 -7.70
C ASP A 40 -8.75 -9.84 -6.76
N LEU A 41 -8.63 -8.61 -6.27
CA LEU A 41 -9.60 -7.99 -5.37
C LEU A 41 -10.74 -7.28 -6.11
N TRP A 42 -10.61 -7.03 -7.43
CA TRP A 42 -11.63 -6.34 -8.22
C TRP A 42 -12.90 -7.17 -8.35
N ASP A 43 -12.71 -8.45 -8.69
CA ASP A 43 -13.79 -9.25 -9.25
C ASP A 43 -14.62 -9.95 -8.17
N ARG A 44 -14.00 -10.33 -7.03
CA ARG A 44 -14.64 -11.26 -6.07
C ARG A 44 -14.27 -11.11 -4.58
N GLN A 45 -13.38 -10.20 -4.19
CA GLN A 45 -12.96 -10.11 -2.79
C GLN A 45 -12.73 -8.66 -2.32
N ALA A 46 -13.52 -8.24 -1.33
CA ALA A 46 -13.14 -7.10 -0.50
C ALA A 46 -11.83 -7.41 0.25
N ILE A 47 -11.06 -6.35 0.56
CA ILE A 47 -9.91 -6.44 1.46
C ILE A 47 -10.37 -7.11 2.76
N SER A 48 -9.68 -8.18 3.20
CA SER A 48 -10.01 -8.82 4.47
C SER A 48 -9.84 -7.83 5.63
N GLN A 49 -10.63 -7.99 6.68
CA GLN A 49 -10.60 -7.07 7.84
C GLN A 49 -9.20 -7.01 8.48
N ASP A 50 -8.52 -8.15 8.62
CA ASP A 50 -7.18 -8.20 9.21
C ASP A 50 -6.16 -7.39 8.39
N VAL A 51 -6.21 -7.52 7.06
CA VAL A 51 -5.33 -6.77 6.15
C VAL A 51 -5.69 -5.30 6.16
N LEU A 52 -6.98 -4.96 6.17
CA LEU A 52 -7.43 -3.57 6.25
C LEU A 52 -6.93 -2.90 7.54
N TYR A 53 -7.01 -3.57 8.70
CA TYR A 53 -6.49 -3.02 9.95
C TYR A 53 -4.96 -2.89 9.95
N GLN A 54 -4.25 -3.84 9.33
CA GLN A 54 -2.82 -3.73 9.15
C GLN A 54 -2.44 -2.51 8.29
N LEU A 55 -3.12 -2.31 7.15
CA LEU A 55 -2.91 -1.15 6.28
C LEU A 55 -3.28 0.17 6.98
N ALA A 56 -4.35 0.17 7.78
CA ALA A 56 -4.73 1.34 8.58
C ALA A 56 -3.62 1.73 9.57
N ILE A 57 -2.98 0.75 10.23
CA ILE A 57 -1.83 1.01 11.10
C ILE A 57 -0.66 1.61 10.30
N TYR A 58 -0.40 1.12 9.08
CA TYR A 58 0.66 1.65 8.22
C TYR A 58 0.38 3.11 7.86
N ALA A 59 -0.84 3.41 7.41
CA ALA A 59 -1.24 4.75 7.02
C ALA A 59 -1.19 5.72 8.21
N LEU A 60 -1.70 5.32 9.38
CA LEU A 60 -1.71 6.14 10.60
C LEU A 60 -0.35 6.28 11.28
N SER A 61 0.63 5.41 10.96
CA SER A 61 1.99 5.52 11.49
C SER A 61 2.87 6.53 10.74
N GLN A 62 2.37 7.05 9.62
CA GLN A 62 3.00 8.06 8.77
C GLN A 62 2.43 9.46 9.11
N PRO A 63 2.93 10.55 8.49
CA PRO A 63 2.36 11.89 8.67
C PRO A 63 0.85 11.97 8.39
N LEU A 64 0.21 13.06 8.83
CA LEU A 64 -1.23 13.27 8.63
C LEU A 64 -1.60 13.16 7.14
N GLU A 65 -2.74 12.54 6.85
CA GLU A 65 -3.27 12.28 5.50
C GLU A 65 -2.41 11.31 4.66
N ALA A 66 -1.50 10.56 5.28
CA ALA A 66 -0.72 9.55 4.58
C ALA A 66 -1.59 8.40 4.03
N THR A 67 -1.04 7.74 3.00
CA THR A 67 -1.68 6.61 2.32
C THR A 67 -0.89 5.33 2.54
N ALA A 68 -1.60 4.22 2.76
CA ALA A 68 -1.05 2.88 2.62
C ALA A 68 -1.79 2.16 1.49
N THR A 69 -1.04 1.48 0.62
CA THR A 69 -1.61 0.87 -0.59
C THR A 69 -1.49 -0.65 -0.53
N ILE A 70 -2.55 -1.37 -0.89
CA ILE A 70 -2.48 -2.78 -1.23
C ILE A 70 -2.58 -2.94 -2.73
N LEU A 71 -1.53 -3.48 -3.33
CA LEU A 71 -1.48 -3.81 -4.74
C LEU A 71 -2.09 -5.20 -4.95
N TYR A 72 -2.95 -5.32 -5.96
CA TYR A 72 -3.52 -6.61 -6.35
C TYR A 72 -3.49 -6.78 -7.87
N PRO A 73 -3.16 -7.97 -8.40
CA PRO A 73 -3.13 -8.21 -9.83
C PRO A 73 -4.54 -8.32 -10.40
N THR A 74 -4.73 -7.82 -11.61
CA THR A 74 -5.98 -8.01 -12.36
C THR A 74 -5.75 -7.96 -13.87
N THR A 75 -6.57 -8.69 -14.61
CA THR A 75 -6.68 -8.59 -16.08
C THR A 75 -7.90 -7.78 -16.51
N ASP A 76 -8.72 -7.31 -15.57
CA ASP A 76 -9.86 -6.45 -15.90
C ASP A 76 -9.34 -5.04 -16.20
N ALA A 77 -9.49 -4.60 -17.46
CA ALA A 77 -9.07 -3.29 -17.91
C ALA A 77 -9.89 -2.13 -17.29
N THR A 78 -11.01 -2.43 -16.63
CA THR A 78 -11.88 -1.46 -15.94
C THR A 78 -11.57 -1.32 -14.46
N ALA A 79 -10.71 -2.19 -13.91
CA ALA A 79 -10.28 -2.10 -12.53
C ALA A 79 -9.63 -0.74 -12.26
N ARG A 80 -9.93 -0.19 -11.08
CA ARG A 80 -9.48 1.13 -10.65
C ARG A 80 -9.26 1.13 -9.14
N ASP A 81 -8.54 2.14 -8.67
CA ASP A 81 -8.32 2.35 -7.25
C ASP A 81 -9.63 2.37 -6.46
N ALA A 82 -9.65 1.62 -5.36
CA ALA A 82 -10.66 1.77 -4.32
C ALA A 82 -10.01 2.43 -3.09
N ARG A 83 -10.61 3.51 -2.59
CA ARG A 83 -10.09 4.28 -1.45
C ARG A 83 -11.00 4.16 -0.24
N ILE A 84 -10.38 3.97 0.91
CA ILE A 84 -11.03 3.97 2.22
C ILE A 84 -10.43 5.10 3.04
N ASP A 85 -11.25 6.09 3.39
CA ASP A 85 -10.82 7.22 4.20
C ASP A 85 -10.91 6.88 5.70
N ILE A 86 -9.86 7.24 6.43
CA ILE A 86 -9.79 7.14 7.89
C ILE A 86 -9.91 8.55 8.44
N SER A 87 -10.94 8.79 9.25
CA SER A 87 -11.23 10.08 9.84
C SER A 87 -11.32 10.00 11.36
N ASP A 88 -11.15 11.15 12.01
CA ASP A 88 -11.44 11.33 13.43
C ASP A 88 -12.92 11.02 13.70
N PRO A 89 -13.24 10.09 14.62
CA PRO A 89 -14.61 9.66 14.83
C PRO A 89 -15.51 10.72 15.51
N VAL A 90 -14.92 11.76 16.09
CA VAL A 90 -15.64 12.80 16.84
C VAL A 90 -15.84 14.05 15.98
N HIS A 91 -14.80 14.48 15.26
CA HIS A 91 -14.80 15.73 14.50
C HIS A 91 -14.82 15.53 12.98
N GLY A 92 -14.67 14.28 12.49
CA GLY A 92 -14.66 13.96 11.06
C GLY A 92 -13.39 14.39 10.32
N GLY A 93 -12.41 14.98 11.00
CA GLY A 93 -11.17 15.44 10.39
C GLY A 93 -10.38 14.30 9.75
N PRO A 94 -9.77 14.49 8.56
CA PRO A 94 -9.03 13.43 7.88
C PRO A 94 -7.80 13.01 8.70
N ARG A 95 -7.51 11.71 8.69
CA ARG A 95 -6.35 11.13 9.38
C ARG A 95 -5.40 10.45 8.42
N ALA A 96 -5.91 9.57 7.57
CA ALA A 96 -5.14 8.77 6.64
C ALA A 96 -6.04 8.08 5.61
N HIS A 97 -5.45 7.38 4.63
CA HIS A 97 -6.16 6.67 3.58
C HIS A 97 -5.59 5.27 3.38
N VAL A 98 -6.46 4.32 3.04
CA VAL A 98 -6.06 3.01 2.50
C VAL A 98 -6.52 2.94 1.06
N VAL A 99 -5.63 2.52 0.16
CA VAL A 99 -5.93 2.34 -1.26
C VAL A 99 -5.75 0.88 -1.65
N ALA A 100 -6.73 0.29 -2.31
CA ALA A 100 -6.52 -0.92 -3.10
C ALA A 100 -6.26 -0.53 -4.55
N GLY A 101 -5.01 -0.65 -4.98
CA GLY A 101 -4.55 -0.28 -6.31
C GLY A 101 -4.42 -1.50 -7.22
N PRO A 102 -5.10 -1.55 -8.38
CA PRO A 102 -4.93 -2.64 -9.32
C PRO A 102 -3.57 -2.58 -10.01
N VAL A 103 -2.96 -3.74 -10.20
CA VAL A 103 -1.82 -3.95 -11.09
C VAL A 103 -2.35 -4.65 -12.33
N HIS A 104 -2.61 -3.87 -13.38
CA HIS A 104 -3.01 -4.41 -14.69
C HIS A 104 -1.91 -5.27 -15.28
N LEU A 105 -2.16 -6.57 -15.36
CA LEU A 105 -1.14 -7.56 -15.74
C LEU A 105 -0.65 -7.37 -17.18
N ASP A 106 -1.52 -6.96 -18.09
CA ASP A 106 -1.14 -6.67 -19.49
C ASP A 106 -0.11 -5.53 -19.56
N ARG A 107 -0.32 -4.46 -18.77
CA ARG A 107 0.63 -3.34 -18.70
C ARG A 107 1.95 -3.76 -18.06
N LEU A 108 1.86 -4.59 -17.01
CA LEU A 108 3.05 -5.13 -16.35
C LEU A 108 3.87 -6.00 -17.30
N GLU A 109 3.21 -6.90 -18.05
CA GLU A 109 3.84 -7.74 -19.07
C GLU A 109 4.64 -6.89 -20.06
N GLU A 110 4.03 -5.84 -20.60
CA GLU A 110 4.73 -4.95 -21.54
C GLU A 110 5.90 -4.18 -20.91
N CYS A 111 5.94 -4.02 -19.59
CA CYS A 111 7.03 -3.35 -18.87
C CYS A 111 8.21 -4.30 -18.60
N ILE A 112 7.97 -5.61 -18.53
CA ILE A 112 8.97 -6.64 -18.27
C ILE A 112 9.38 -7.41 -19.53
N ALA A 113 8.67 -7.21 -20.64
CA ALA A 113 9.03 -7.73 -21.95
C ALA A 113 10.45 -7.32 -22.36
N GLU A 114 11.08 -8.15 -23.19
CA GLU A 114 12.45 -7.93 -23.66
C GLU A 114 12.55 -6.60 -24.43
N MET A 115 13.34 -5.68 -23.90
CA MET A 115 13.52 -4.33 -24.41
C MET A 115 14.97 -3.88 -24.21
N PRO A 116 15.48 -2.92 -25.02
CA PRO A 116 16.72 -2.24 -24.69
C PRO A 116 16.67 -1.66 -23.28
N GLU A 117 17.70 -1.90 -22.47
CA GLU A 117 17.65 -1.67 -21.01
C GLU A 117 17.29 -0.23 -20.63
N VAL A 118 17.77 0.76 -21.37
CA VAL A 118 17.45 2.18 -21.12
C VAL A 118 15.94 2.45 -21.28
N VAL A 119 15.32 1.85 -22.30
CA VAL A 119 13.88 2.00 -22.57
C VAL A 119 13.06 1.22 -21.55
N GLY A 120 13.46 -0.02 -21.27
CA GLY A 120 12.81 -0.88 -20.28
C GLY A 120 12.85 -0.27 -18.87
N ALA A 121 14.01 0.19 -18.42
CA ALA A 121 14.17 0.82 -17.11
C ALA A 121 13.29 2.07 -16.96
N ARG A 122 13.20 2.91 -17.99
CA ARG A 122 12.33 4.09 -17.97
C ARG A 122 10.85 3.69 -17.90
N LYS A 123 10.42 2.71 -18.69
CA LYS A 123 9.03 2.23 -18.69
C LYS A 123 8.64 1.64 -17.33
N ARG A 124 9.50 0.79 -16.75
CA ARG A 124 9.32 0.22 -15.40
C ARG A 124 9.27 1.30 -14.32
N ALA A 125 10.15 2.30 -14.38
CA ALA A 125 10.17 3.38 -13.40
C ALA A 125 8.90 4.25 -13.45
N THR A 126 8.42 4.57 -14.65
CA THR A 126 7.15 5.29 -14.82
C THR A 126 5.98 4.48 -14.29
N TYR A 127 5.91 3.19 -14.63
CA TYR A 127 4.82 2.33 -14.17
C TYR A 127 4.83 2.14 -12.66
N ALA A 128 6.00 1.89 -12.06
CA ALA A 128 6.15 1.80 -10.61
C ALA A 128 5.74 3.10 -9.91
N ARG A 129 6.07 4.26 -10.47
CA ARG A 129 5.62 5.55 -9.93
C ARG A 129 4.09 5.67 -9.95
N ALA A 130 3.46 5.27 -11.05
CA ALA A 130 2.00 5.30 -11.17
C ALA A 130 1.32 4.41 -10.11
N LEU A 131 1.82 3.18 -9.93
CA LEU A 131 1.32 2.24 -8.91
C LEU A 131 1.43 2.78 -7.47
N VAL A 132 2.40 3.65 -7.20
CA VAL A 132 2.64 4.19 -5.86
C VAL A 132 1.84 5.48 -5.61
N PHE A 133 1.71 6.36 -6.61
CA PHE A 133 1.26 7.75 -6.38
C PHE A 133 0.07 8.20 -7.20
N GLU A 134 -0.26 7.54 -8.32
CA GLU A 134 -1.18 8.11 -9.32
C GLU A 134 -2.41 7.22 -9.59
N GLY A 135 -2.50 6.06 -8.95
CA GLY A 135 -3.53 5.05 -9.21
C GLY A 135 -3.27 4.33 -10.53
N GLY A 136 -3.59 3.04 -10.58
CA GLY A 136 -3.27 2.13 -11.71
C GLY A 136 -3.94 2.47 -13.03
#